data_AF-A0A7X3RW91-F1
#
_entry.id   AF-A0A7X3RW91-F1
#
_cell.length_a   1.000
_cell.length_b   1.000
_cell.length_c   1.000
_cell.angle_alpha   90.00
_cell.angle_beta   90.00
_cell.angle_gamma   90.00
#
_symmetry.space_group_name_H-M   'P 1'
#
loop_
_entity.id
_entity.type
_entity.pdbx_description
1 polymer ?
#
loop_
_entity_poly.entity_id
_entity_poly.type
_entity_poly.pdbx_seq_one_letter_code
_entity_poly.pdbx_strand_id
1 'polypeptide(L)'
;MQSPIDITEEFPRLPRAPIVEAVLDLRVVSSAEWDESSLQSRLEERLPDYPKHDTVQETEVQLSPETGTNVVKDFVHVGLKCQSGDSFYVVQFNKDSFVFSRLKPYENWEKFSREALRLWKIYCELLEPTEIGRIGLRFINRLAIKQGQRIELADYYKRPPLPIEGLNWLLSGYLHRDVLQVPGTPYSVNVIKTVQRTQQEAGLLLDIDVFMQKSLNCGEIQVSKYMDEMRWVKNKVFFSNLTKKALEECK
;
A
#
# COMPACT_ATOMS: atom_id res chain seq x y z
N MET A 1 19.39 -18.00 -7.53
CA MET A 1 18.54 -17.72 -8.71
C MET A 1 18.73 -16.26 -9.09
N GLN A 2 18.80 -15.93 -10.39
CA GLN A 2 18.95 -14.56 -10.87
C GLN A 2 17.67 -13.76 -10.65
N SER A 3 17.79 -12.47 -10.34
CA SER A 3 16.64 -11.56 -10.19
C SER A 3 15.89 -11.42 -11.52
N PRO A 4 14.54 -11.49 -11.53
CA PRO A 4 13.75 -11.26 -12.73
C PRO A 4 13.48 -9.77 -13.02
N ILE A 5 13.91 -8.85 -12.14
CA ILE A 5 13.55 -7.42 -12.22
C ILE A 5 14.26 -6.75 -13.39
N ASP A 6 13.46 -6.10 -14.25
CA ASP A 6 13.92 -5.27 -15.36
C ASP A 6 13.21 -3.91 -15.32
N ILE A 7 13.81 -2.93 -14.65
CA ILE A 7 13.22 -1.58 -14.52
C ILE A 7 13.04 -0.84 -15.85
N THR A 8 13.58 -1.37 -16.96
CA THR A 8 13.40 -0.81 -18.30
C THR A 8 12.18 -1.38 -19.03
N GLU A 9 11.57 -2.46 -18.54
CA GLU A 9 10.34 -3.01 -19.10
C GLU A 9 9.18 -2.01 -18.96
N GLU A 10 8.60 -1.65 -20.09
CA GLU A 10 7.43 -0.78 -20.13
C GLU A 10 6.12 -1.59 -20.00
N PHE A 11 5.17 -1.01 -19.27
CA PHE A 11 3.83 -1.57 -19.12
C PHE A 11 2.79 -0.66 -19.79
N PRO A 12 1.68 -1.21 -20.32
CA PRO A 12 0.62 -0.39 -20.91
C PRO A 12 0.11 0.68 -19.96
N ARG A 13 0.06 1.94 -20.42
CA ARG A 13 -0.58 3.02 -19.67
C ARG A 13 -2.09 2.83 -19.68
N LEU A 14 -2.69 2.87 -18.50
CA LEU A 14 -4.15 2.83 -18.31
C LEU A 14 -4.63 4.23 -17.93
N PRO A 15 -5.24 5.01 -18.85
CA PRO A 15 -5.79 6.34 -18.57
C PRO A 15 -6.82 6.33 -17.43
N ARG A 16 -7.53 5.22 -17.26
CA ARG A 16 -8.50 4.99 -16.17
C ARG A 16 -8.00 3.88 -15.25
N ALA A 17 -6.73 3.98 -14.82
CA ALA A 17 -6.12 3.01 -13.91
C ALA A 17 -7.01 2.79 -12.67
N PRO A 18 -7.28 1.54 -12.27
CA PRO A 18 -8.23 1.22 -11.20
C PRO A 18 -7.66 1.47 -9.80
N ILE A 19 -6.54 2.18 -9.66
CA ILE A 19 -5.86 2.41 -8.39
C ILE A 19 -6.73 3.35 -7.56
N VAL A 20 -7.22 2.86 -6.42
CA VAL A 20 -7.96 3.65 -5.43
C VAL A 20 -7.06 4.19 -4.34
N GLU A 21 -5.93 3.53 -4.08
CA GLU A 21 -4.91 3.98 -3.15
C GLU A 21 -3.54 3.40 -3.53
N ALA A 22 -2.50 4.25 -3.46
CA ALA A 22 -1.11 3.85 -3.50
C ALA A 22 -0.43 4.27 -2.19
N VAL A 23 0.34 3.38 -1.57
CA VAL A 23 0.93 3.58 -0.24
C VAL A 23 2.42 3.26 -0.26
N LEU A 24 3.23 4.16 0.30
CA LEU A 24 4.59 3.88 0.74
C LEU A 24 4.57 3.72 2.27
N ASP A 25 4.98 2.56 2.78
CA ASP A 25 5.10 2.26 4.21
C ASP A 25 6.57 1.95 4.53
N LEU A 26 7.16 2.77 5.38
CA LEU A 26 8.51 2.60 5.92
C LEU A 26 8.42 2.36 7.42
N ARG A 27 9.04 1.28 7.90
CA ARG A 27 9.24 1.02 9.34
C ARG A 27 10.67 1.31 9.70
N VAL A 28 10.89 2.12 10.71
CA VAL A 28 12.17 2.76 10.99
C VAL A 28 12.50 2.75 12.47
N VAL A 29 13.78 2.95 12.78
CA VAL A 29 14.25 3.23 14.14
C VAL A 29 14.73 4.67 14.18
N SER A 30 14.00 5.52 14.89
CA SER A 30 14.31 6.96 15.03
C SER A 30 15.13 7.22 16.29
N SER A 31 16.18 8.04 16.18
CA SER A 31 16.98 8.45 17.35
C SER A 31 16.42 9.67 18.06
N ALA A 32 15.58 10.47 17.40
CA ALA A 32 14.98 11.66 18.01
C ALA A 32 13.95 11.28 19.09
N GLU A 33 13.83 12.14 20.10
CA GLU A 33 12.73 12.06 21.06
C GLU A 33 11.41 12.44 20.40
N TRP A 34 10.32 11.80 20.85
CA TRP A 34 8.98 12.08 20.35
C TRP A 34 8.31 13.15 21.21
N ASP A 35 8.37 14.40 20.77
CA ASP A 35 7.58 15.51 21.31
C ASP A 35 6.49 15.88 20.31
N GLU A 36 5.27 15.37 20.55
CA GLU A 36 4.12 15.57 19.67
C GLU A 36 3.81 17.05 19.43
N SER A 37 3.88 17.88 20.47
CA SER A 37 3.52 19.30 20.37
C SER A 37 4.50 20.08 19.49
N SER A 38 5.80 19.85 19.69
CA SER A 38 6.87 20.45 18.90
C SER A 38 6.85 19.94 17.45
N LEU A 39 6.63 18.64 17.25
CA LEU A 39 6.51 18.04 15.92
C LEU A 39 5.30 18.59 15.16
N GLN A 40 4.15 18.71 15.81
CA GLN A 40 2.94 19.28 15.20
C GLN A 40 3.20 20.70 14.72
N SER A 41 3.74 21.59 15.57
CA SER A 41 4.04 22.97 15.18
C SER A 41 5.03 23.05 14.00
N ARG A 42 6.07 22.20 13.99
CA ARG A 42 7.04 22.15 12.89
C ARG A 42 6.45 21.61 11.60
N LEU A 43 5.51 20.67 11.68
CA LEU A 43 4.80 20.12 10.51
C LEU A 43 3.83 21.16 9.94
N GLU A 44 3.08 21.87 10.78
CA GLU A 44 2.19 22.97 10.36
C GLU A 44 2.96 24.07 9.61
N GLU A 45 4.18 24.41 10.06
CA GLU A 45 5.06 25.37 9.38
C GLU A 45 5.59 24.84 8.03
N ARG A 46 6.03 23.58 7.99
CA ARG A 46 6.71 22.98 6.82
C ARG A 46 5.77 22.44 5.76
N LEU A 47 4.53 22.15 6.11
CA LEU A 47 3.52 21.56 5.23
C LEU A 47 2.26 22.44 5.14
N PRO A 48 2.37 23.70 4.69
CA PRO A 48 1.19 24.56 4.50
C PRO A 48 0.19 23.99 3.47
N ASP A 49 0.65 23.07 2.61
CA ASP A 49 -0.15 22.31 1.64
C ASP A 49 -0.91 21.12 2.25
N TYR A 50 -0.62 20.75 3.51
CA TYR A 50 -1.31 19.73 4.31
C TYR A 50 -2.00 20.35 5.54
N PRO A 51 -3.04 21.19 5.35
CA PRO A 51 -3.61 21.99 6.43
C PRO A 51 -4.39 21.18 7.48
N LYS A 52 -4.73 19.91 7.21
CA LYS A 52 -5.53 19.07 8.10
C LYS A 52 -4.60 18.19 8.92
N HIS A 53 -4.65 18.34 10.24
CA HIS A 53 -3.81 17.60 11.18
C HIS A 53 -4.70 16.84 12.18
N ASP A 54 -4.45 15.55 12.33
CA ASP A 54 -5.08 14.69 13.33
C ASP A 54 -3.99 13.96 14.12
N THR A 55 -4.12 13.87 15.44
CA THR A 55 -3.34 12.91 16.24
C THR A 55 -3.90 11.51 16.02
N VAL A 56 -3.03 10.55 15.71
CA VAL A 56 -3.36 9.13 15.61
C VAL A 56 -2.87 8.44 16.86
N GLN A 57 -3.76 7.72 17.53
CA GLN A 57 -3.42 6.79 18.61
C GLN A 57 -3.77 5.38 18.12
N GLU A 58 -2.76 4.59 17.78
CA GLU A 58 -2.94 3.17 17.51
C GLU A 58 -2.79 2.38 18.82
N THR A 59 -3.79 1.54 19.12
CA THR A 59 -3.75 0.57 20.22
C THR A 59 -3.51 -0.82 19.65
N GLU A 60 -2.32 -1.38 19.87
CA GLU A 60 -2.03 -2.75 19.44
C GLU A 60 -2.56 -3.76 20.48
N VAL A 61 -3.49 -4.63 20.06
CA VAL A 61 -3.97 -5.75 20.89
C VAL A 61 -3.29 -7.04 20.42
N GLN A 62 -2.32 -7.53 21.19
CA GLN A 62 -1.68 -8.82 20.91
C GLN A 62 -2.47 -9.97 21.55
N LEU A 63 -2.87 -10.94 20.72
CA LEU A 63 -3.45 -12.20 21.18
C LEU A 63 -2.34 -13.25 21.30
N SER A 64 -2.08 -13.72 22.52
CA SER A 64 -1.18 -14.85 22.76
C SER A 64 -1.92 -16.17 22.49
N PRO A 65 -1.46 -17.02 21.55
CA PRO A 65 -2.12 -18.30 21.25
C PRO A 65 -2.02 -19.33 22.37
N GLU A 66 -1.08 -19.17 23.33
CA GLU A 66 -0.69 -20.23 24.26
C GLU A 66 -1.52 -20.27 25.55
N THR A 67 -2.12 -19.15 25.98
CA THR A 67 -2.79 -19.07 27.29
C THR A 67 -4.28 -18.75 27.22
N GLY A 68 -4.82 -18.45 26.03
CA GLY A 68 -6.23 -18.04 25.87
C GLY A 68 -6.60 -16.77 26.65
N THR A 69 -5.61 -16.06 27.18
CA THR A 69 -5.76 -14.81 27.92
C THR A 69 -5.33 -13.64 27.06
N ASN A 70 -6.18 -12.62 26.97
CA ASN A 70 -5.84 -11.33 26.38
C ASN A 70 -4.78 -10.68 27.26
N VAL A 71 -3.52 -10.70 26.85
CA VAL A 71 -2.50 -9.83 27.44
C VAL A 71 -2.58 -8.52 26.68
N VAL A 72 -3.42 -7.61 27.17
CA VAL A 72 -3.44 -6.23 26.69
C VAL A 72 -2.13 -5.59 27.15
N LYS A 73 -1.18 -5.42 26.23
CA LYS A 73 -0.10 -4.45 26.41
C LYS A 73 -0.53 -3.20 25.66
N ASP A 74 -0.89 -2.16 26.40
CA ASP A 74 -1.17 -0.85 25.83
C ASP A 74 0.13 -0.25 25.27
N PHE A 75 0.41 -0.52 24.00
CA PHE A 75 1.30 0.34 23.23
C PHE A 75 0.42 1.43 22.62
N VAL A 76 0.56 2.66 23.11
CA VAL A 76 0.00 3.83 22.43
C VAL A 76 1.04 4.26 21.41
N HIS A 77 0.82 3.89 20.15
CA HIS A 77 1.56 4.47 19.04
C HIS A 77 0.97 5.85 18.77
N VAL A 78 1.67 6.87 19.23
CA VAL A 78 1.33 8.27 18.96
C VAL A 78 1.94 8.66 17.61
N GLY A 79 1.09 9.16 16.73
CA GLY A 79 1.44 9.61 15.39
C GLY A 79 0.75 10.91 15.03
N LEU A 80 1.31 11.63 14.06
CA LEU A 80 0.71 12.83 13.48
C LEU A 80 0.33 12.55 12.05
N LYS A 81 -0.97 12.62 11.77
CA LYS A 81 -1.52 12.48 10.42
C LYS A 81 -1.77 13.86 9.84
N CYS A 82 -1.18 14.10 8.67
CA CYS A 82 -1.39 15.32 7.89
C CYS A 82 -2.10 14.95 6.59
N GLN A 83 -3.04 15.78 6.14
CA GLN A 83 -3.77 15.57 4.88
C GLN A 83 -3.76 16.84 4.02
N SER A 84 -3.53 16.65 2.72
CA SER A 84 -3.49 17.74 1.73
C SER A 84 -4.82 18.49 1.65
N GLY A 85 -4.79 19.74 1.18
CA GLY A 85 -6.01 20.56 1.03
C GLY A 85 -7.07 19.90 0.14
N ASP A 86 -6.64 19.21 -0.93
CA ASP A 86 -7.52 18.45 -1.84
C ASP A 86 -7.94 17.08 -1.27
N SER A 87 -7.43 16.70 -0.09
CA SER A 87 -7.70 15.45 0.63
C SER A 87 -7.22 14.17 -0.08
N PHE A 88 -6.45 14.29 -1.16
CA PHE A 88 -5.97 13.15 -1.93
C PHE A 88 -4.64 12.58 -1.44
N TYR A 89 -3.82 13.37 -0.75
CA TYR A 89 -2.60 12.90 -0.10
C TYR A 89 -2.80 12.85 1.41
N VAL A 90 -2.37 11.77 2.01
CA VAL A 90 -2.35 11.57 3.46
C VAL A 90 -0.97 11.08 3.83
N VAL A 91 -0.38 11.67 4.87
CA VAL A 91 0.89 11.24 5.42
C VAL A 91 0.76 11.07 6.93
N GLN A 92 1.35 10.02 7.46
CA GLN A 92 1.45 9.77 8.88
C GLN A 92 2.92 9.74 9.27
N PHE A 93 3.30 10.65 10.15
CA PHE A 93 4.58 10.68 10.83
C PHE A 93 4.38 9.98 12.17
N ASN A 94 4.99 8.82 12.37
CA ASN A 94 5.00 8.12 13.65
C ASN A 94 6.45 7.97 14.13
N LYS A 95 6.65 7.70 15.42
CA LYS A 95 8.00 7.55 15.99
C LYS A 95 8.83 6.49 15.26
N ASP A 96 8.22 5.40 14.85
CA ASP A 96 8.86 4.22 14.28
C ASP A 96 8.33 3.87 12.87
N SER A 97 7.54 4.75 12.27
CA SER A 97 7.08 4.56 10.90
C SER A 97 6.74 5.84 10.17
N PHE A 98 6.89 5.78 8.86
CA PHE A 98 6.41 6.79 7.93
C PHE A 98 5.47 6.12 6.93
N VAL A 99 4.24 6.63 6.82
CA VAL A 99 3.24 6.10 5.88
C VAL A 99 2.73 7.24 5.01
N PHE A 100 2.86 7.09 3.70
CA PHE A 100 2.35 8.06 2.72
C PHE A 100 1.36 7.38 1.78
N SER A 101 0.14 7.91 1.71
CA SER A 101 -0.94 7.44 0.86
C SER A 101 -1.34 8.49 -0.17
N ARG A 102 -1.50 8.06 -1.43
CA ARG A 102 -2.23 8.79 -2.47
C ARG A 102 -3.54 8.08 -2.76
N LEU A 103 -4.64 8.72 -2.39
CA LEU A 103 -6.00 8.28 -2.67
C LEU A 103 -6.43 8.59 -4.11
N LYS A 104 -7.54 7.99 -4.53
CA LYS A 104 -8.19 8.27 -5.82
C LYS A 104 -8.51 9.77 -5.93
N PRO A 105 -8.21 10.44 -7.06
CA PRO A 105 -7.68 9.88 -8.30
C PRO A 105 -6.16 9.68 -8.28
N TYR A 106 -5.67 8.48 -8.61
CA TYR A 106 -4.24 8.24 -8.86
C TYR A 106 -3.83 8.80 -10.23
N GLU A 107 -2.83 9.66 -10.25
CA GLU A 107 -2.45 10.39 -11.47
C GLU A 107 -1.37 9.68 -12.27
N ASN A 108 -0.18 9.53 -11.67
CA ASN A 108 0.97 8.85 -12.24
C ASN A 108 2.03 8.60 -11.17
N TRP A 109 3.04 7.80 -11.54
CA TRP A 109 4.13 7.42 -10.65
C TRP A 109 5.02 8.60 -10.28
N GLU A 110 5.29 9.50 -11.22
CA GLU A 110 6.25 10.58 -11.06
C GLU A 110 5.76 11.60 -10.03
N LYS A 111 4.44 11.85 -9.98
CA LYS A 111 3.82 12.67 -8.92
C LYS A 111 3.82 11.95 -7.57
N PHE A 112 3.43 10.68 -7.54
CA PHE A 112 3.40 9.89 -6.30
C PHE A 112 4.79 9.79 -5.66
N SER A 113 5.80 9.35 -6.43
CA SER A 113 7.16 9.13 -5.94
C SER A 113 7.84 10.43 -5.51
N ARG A 114 7.70 11.51 -6.29
CA ARG A 114 8.26 12.81 -5.94
C ARG A 114 7.70 13.33 -4.61
N GLU A 115 6.39 13.22 -4.43
CA GLU A 115 5.74 13.70 -3.20
C GLU A 115 6.07 12.82 -2.00
N ALA A 116 6.06 11.50 -2.17
CA ALA A 116 6.49 10.56 -1.13
C ALA A 116 7.91 10.86 -0.64
N LEU A 117 8.85 11.09 -1.56
CA LEU A 117 10.25 11.38 -1.25
C LEU A 117 10.44 12.77 -0.62
N ARG A 118 9.63 13.77 -1.02
CA ARG A 118 9.63 15.10 -0.39
C ARG A 118 9.25 15.00 1.09
N LEU A 119 8.16 14.28 1.39
CA LEU A 119 7.66 14.10 2.76
C LEU A 119 8.57 13.19 3.58
N TRP A 120 9.14 12.15 2.95
CA TRP A 120 10.15 11.30 3.59
C TRP A 120 11.39 12.10 4.02
N LYS A 121 11.85 13.05 3.18
CA LYS A 121 12.95 13.94 3.56
C LYS A 121 12.60 14.77 4.80
N ILE A 122 11.38 15.29 4.88
CA ILE A 122 10.90 16.02 6.07
C ILE A 122 10.91 15.11 7.29
N TYR A 123 10.43 13.87 7.17
CA TYR A 123 10.50 12.87 8.24
C TYR A 123 11.95 12.70 8.73
N CYS A 124 12.90 12.53 7.82
CA CYS A 124 14.31 12.37 8.18
C CYS A 124 14.88 13.57 8.95
N GLU A 125 14.51 14.79 8.56
CA GLU A 125 14.96 16.03 9.21
C GLU A 125 14.31 16.28 10.58
N LEU A 126 13.14 15.69 10.85
CA LEU A 126 12.41 15.86 12.10
C LEU A 126 12.75 14.77 13.12
N LEU A 127 12.89 13.52 12.66
CA LEU A 127 12.92 12.34 13.52
C LEU A 127 14.23 11.54 13.45
N GLU A 128 15.15 11.91 12.55
CA GLU A 128 16.49 11.34 12.47
C GLU A 128 16.48 9.78 12.48
N PRO A 129 15.82 9.13 11.49
CA PRO A 129 15.83 7.68 11.39
C PRO A 129 17.26 7.17 11.16
N THR A 130 17.65 6.20 11.96
CA THR A 130 18.96 5.53 11.90
C THR A 130 18.89 4.25 11.07
N GLU A 131 17.78 3.53 11.14
CA GLU A 131 17.55 2.30 10.40
C GLU A 131 16.18 2.28 9.73
N ILE A 132 16.07 1.60 8.59
CA ILE A 132 14.81 1.18 7.99
C ILE A 132 14.73 -0.34 8.08
N GLY A 133 13.76 -0.86 8.84
CA GLY A 133 13.51 -2.30 9.01
C GLY A 133 12.55 -2.88 7.97
N ARG A 134 11.67 -2.05 7.40
CA ARG A 134 10.75 -2.44 6.33
C ARG A 134 10.59 -1.31 5.31
N ILE A 135 10.60 -1.69 4.04
CA ILE A 135 10.11 -0.85 2.95
C ILE A 135 8.96 -1.62 2.29
N GLY A 136 7.82 -0.98 2.07
CA GLY A 136 6.75 -1.56 1.28
C GLY A 136 6.00 -0.56 0.45
N LEU A 137 5.56 -1.03 -0.71
CA LEU A 137 4.87 -0.27 -1.72
C LEU A 137 3.60 -1.04 -2.10
N ARG A 138 2.46 -0.49 -1.69
CA ARG A 138 1.15 -1.12 -1.84
C ARG A 138 0.28 -0.37 -2.81
N PHE A 139 -0.44 -1.10 -3.65
CA PHE A 139 -1.43 -0.57 -4.57
C PHE A 139 -2.75 -1.32 -4.41
N ILE A 140 -3.77 -0.62 -3.95
CA ILE A 140 -5.12 -1.13 -3.86
C ILE A 140 -5.85 -0.73 -5.15
N ASN A 141 -6.25 -1.74 -5.92
CA ASN A 141 -6.95 -1.55 -7.18
C ASN A 141 -8.41 -1.98 -7.00
N ARG A 142 -9.34 -1.23 -7.58
CA ARG A 142 -10.76 -1.56 -7.62
C ARG A 142 -11.26 -1.57 -9.05
N LEU A 143 -11.50 -2.77 -9.57
CA LEU A 143 -12.16 -2.98 -10.86
C LEU A 143 -13.66 -2.83 -10.63
N ALA A 144 -14.28 -1.86 -11.31
CA ALA A 144 -15.69 -1.59 -11.17
C ALA A 144 -16.54 -2.70 -11.81
N ILE A 145 -17.60 -3.12 -11.14
CA ILE A 145 -18.59 -4.04 -11.69
C ILE A 145 -19.87 -3.26 -11.92
N LYS A 146 -20.43 -3.32 -13.13
CA LYS A 146 -21.67 -2.61 -13.45
C LYS A 146 -22.81 -3.11 -12.57
N GLN A 147 -23.68 -2.20 -12.14
CA GLN A 147 -24.83 -2.54 -11.30
C GLN A 147 -25.73 -3.55 -12.03
N GLY A 148 -26.21 -4.56 -11.29
CA GLY A 148 -27.02 -5.65 -11.83
C GLY A 148 -26.25 -6.70 -12.65
N GLN A 149 -24.96 -6.51 -12.90
CA GLN A 149 -24.14 -7.51 -13.58
C GLN A 149 -23.74 -8.63 -12.61
N ARG A 150 -23.87 -9.88 -13.06
CA ARG A 150 -23.32 -11.04 -12.35
C ARG A 150 -21.79 -10.95 -12.33
N ILE A 151 -21.18 -11.24 -11.17
CA ILE A 151 -19.73 -11.27 -11.06
C ILE A 151 -19.21 -12.57 -11.67
N GLU A 152 -18.62 -12.48 -12.84
CA GLU A 152 -17.88 -13.58 -13.48
C GLU A 152 -16.38 -13.34 -13.27
N LEU A 153 -15.76 -13.99 -12.29
CA LEU A 153 -14.34 -13.77 -11.97
C LEU A 153 -13.41 -14.05 -13.17
N ALA A 154 -13.80 -14.95 -14.06
CA ALA A 154 -13.09 -15.27 -15.30
C ALA A 154 -13.04 -14.11 -16.30
N ASP A 155 -13.95 -13.14 -16.21
CA ASP A 155 -13.88 -11.92 -16.99
C ASP A 155 -12.72 -11.02 -16.57
N TYR A 156 -12.29 -11.12 -15.30
CA TYR A 156 -11.32 -10.20 -14.72
C TYR A 156 -9.95 -10.83 -14.48
N TYR A 157 -9.91 -12.05 -13.98
CA TYR A 157 -8.68 -12.76 -13.65
C TYR A 157 -8.37 -13.85 -14.67
N LYS A 158 -7.10 -13.97 -15.07
CA LYS A 158 -6.65 -15.06 -15.98
C LYS A 158 -6.78 -16.45 -15.34
N ARG A 159 -6.72 -16.53 -14.02
CA ARG A 159 -6.82 -17.75 -13.22
C ARG A 159 -7.75 -17.50 -12.01
N PRO A 160 -9.07 -17.44 -12.24
CA PRO A 160 -10.03 -17.33 -11.14
C PRO A 160 -10.12 -18.68 -10.38
N PRO A 161 -10.68 -18.72 -9.17
CA PRO A 161 -11.04 -19.98 -8.53
C PRO A 161 -12.05 -20.74 -9.39
N LEU A 162 -11.94 -22.06 -9.42
CA LEU A 162 -12.94 -22.89 -10.07
C LEU A 162 -14.24 -22.87 -9.24
N PRO A 163 -15.42 -22.83 -9.88
CA PRO A 163 -16.68 -23.07 -9.19
C PRO A 163 -16.68 -24.43 -8.49
N ILE A 164 -17.42 -24.54 -7.39
CA ILE A 164 -17.62 -25.83 -6.72
C ILE A 164 -18.50 -26.69 -7.62
N GLU A 165 -18.00 -27.88 -7.97
CA GLU A 165 -18.70 -28.80 -8.87
C GLU A 165 -20.07 -29.19 -8.30
N GLY A 166 -21.10 -29.19 -9.16
CA GLY A 166 -22.49 -29.47 -8.78
C GLY A 166 -23.23 -28.30 -8.12
N LEU A 167 -22.59 -27.17 -7.84
CA LEU A 167 -23.24 -25.98 -7.27
C LEU A 167 -23.37 -24.85 -8.28
N ASN A 168 -24.61 -24.55 -8.68
CA ASN A 168 -24.96 -23.41 -9.54
C ASN A 168 -25.31 -22.14 -8.75
N TRP A 169 -24.74 -21.99 -7.54
CA TRP A 169 -25.04 -20.87 -6.66
C TRP A 169 -24.29 -19.61 -7.08
N LEU A 170 -24.86 -18.44 -6.74
CA LEU A 170 -24.22 -17.16 -7.00
C LEU A 170 -23.08 -16.92 -6.00
N LEU A 171 -21.92 -16.50 -6.51
CA LEU A 171 -20.79 -16.11 -5.68
C LEU A 171 -21.13 -14.83 -4.88
N SER A 172 -21.34 -14.98 -3.57
CA SER A 172 -21.65 -13.89 -2.64
C SER A 172 -20.38 -13.19 -2.11
N GLY A 173 -19.29 -13.94 -1.95
CA GLY A 173 -18.00 -13.43 -1.48
C GLY A 173 -16.86 -14.35 -1.91
N TYR A 174 -15.65 -13.81 -1.95
CA TYR A 174 -14.43 -14.49 -2.36
C TYR A 174 -13.25 -13.78 -1.71
N LEU A 175 -12.33 -14.52 -1.10
CA LEU A 175 -11.05 -14.01 -0.62
C LEU A 175 -9.95 -14.99 -1.06
N HIS A 176 -8.96 -14.47 -1.76
CA HIS A 176 -7.77 -15.23 -2.16
C HIS A 176 -6.54 -14.42 -1.81
N ARG A 177 -5.57 -15.07 -1.15
CA ARG A 177 -4.30 -14.46 -0.77
C ARG A 177 -3.14 -15.32 -1.26
N ASP A 178 -2.27 -14.72 -2.07
CA ASP A 178 -0.97 -15.27 -2.42
C ASP A 178 0.12 -14.51 -1.65
N VAL A 179 1.11 -15.23 -1.12
CA VAL A 179 2.34 -14.67 -0.56
C VAL A 179 3.50 -15.24 -1.36
N LEU A 180 4.21 -14.37 -2.10
CA LEU A 180 5.21 -14.77 -3.07
C LEU A 180 6.58 -14.19 -2.68
N GLN A 181 7.66 -14.96 -2.88
CA GLN A 181 9.02 -14.42 -2.83
C GLN A 181 9.50 -14.15 -4.25
N VAL A 182 10.04 -12.95 -4.52
CA VAL A 182 10.64 -12.62 -5.81
C VAL A 182 12.05 -13.26 -5.87
N PRO A 183 12.30 -14.22 -6.78
CA PRO A 183 13.56 -14.98 -6.79
C PRO A 183 14.79 -14.08 -6.90
N GLY A 184 15.83 -14.35 -6.10
CA GLY A 184 17.10 -13.62 -6.18
C GLY A 184 17.06 -12.19 -5.64
N THR A 185 15.99 -11.79 -4.94
CA THR A 185 15.81 -10.45 -4.37
C THR A 185 15.29 -10.53 -2.93
N PRO A 186 15.38 -9.45 -2.13
CA PRO A 186 14.78 -9.41 -0.80
C PRO A 186 13.26 -9.19 -0.82
N TYR A 187 12.62 -9.06 -1.98
CA TYR A 187 11.22 -8.68 -2.08
C TYR A 187 10.27 -9.85 -1.90
N SER A 188 9.27 -9.65 -1.06
CA SER A 188 8.07 -10.46 -0.97
C SER A 188 6.88 -9.69 -1.54
N VAL A 189 5.86 -10.40 -1.99
CA VAL A 189 4.62 -9.84 -2.53
C VAL A 189 3.44 -10.48 -1.85
N ASN A 190 2.57 -9.68 -1.23
CA ASN A 190 1.22 -10.08 -0.89
C ASN A 190 0.27 -9.69 -2.05
N VAL A 191 -0.53 -10.64 -2.53
CA VAL A 191 -1.60 -10.37 -3.50
C VAL A 191 -2.91 -10.82 -2.89
N ILE A 192 -3.83 -9.87 -2.66
CA ILE A 192 -5.16 -10.14 -2.14
C ILE A 192 -6.20 -9.82 -3.20
N LYS A 193 -7.09 -10.77 -3.47
CA LYS A 193 -8.24 -10.61 -4.36
C LYS A 193 -9.50 -10.81 -3.55
N THR A 194 -10.42 -9.85 -3.59
CA THR A 194 -11.71 -9.98 -2.91
C THR A 194 -12.84 -9.26 -3.65
N VAL A 195 -14.07 -9.64 -3.34
CA VAL A 195 -15.28 -8.95 -3.80
C VAL A 195 -15.66 -7.92 -2.75
N GLN A 196 -15.79 -6.66 -3.16
CA GLN A 196 -16.36 -5.59 -2.34
C GLN A 196 -17.75 -5.24 -2.89
N ARG A 197 -18.79 -5.47 -2.08
CA ARG A 197 -20.16 -5.04 -2.37
C ARG A 197 -20.59 -4.04 -1.32
N THR A 198 -20.99 -2.86 -1.75
CA THR A 198 -21.74 -1.88 -0.96
C THR A 198 -23.17 -1.82 -1.47
N GLN A 199 -24.06 -1.10 -0.76
CA GLN A 199 -25.45 -0.91 -1.23
C GLN A 199 -25.52 -0.20 -2.59
N GLN A 200 -24.51 0.58 -2.93
CA GLN A 200 -24.49 1.45 -4.12
C GLN A 200 -23.58 0.91 -5.23
N GLU A 201 -22.55 0.12 -4.91
CA GLU A 201 -21.54 -0.30 -5.88
C GLU A 201 -21.00 -1.71 -5.61
N ALA A 202 -20.67 -2.43 -6.68
CA ALA A 202 -19.92 -3.68 -6.62
C ALA A 202 -18.56 -3.49 -7.30
N GLY A 203 -17.51 -4.08 -6.73
CA GLY A 203 -16.17 -4.03 -7.30
C GLY A 203 -15.34 -5.24 -6.90
N LEU A 204 -14.32 -5.53 -7.70
CA LEU A 204 -13.27 -6.48 -7.34
C LEU A 204 -12.07 -5.69 -6.84
N LEU A 205 -11.64 -5.99 -5.62
CA LEU A 205 -10.39 -5.48 -5.07
C LEU A 205 -9.25 -6.41 -5.48
N LEU A 206 -8.20 -5.80 -6.02
CA LEU A 206 -6.89 -6.40 -6.26
C LEU A 206 -5.86 -5.55 -5.52
N ASP A 207 -5.43 -6.05 -4.38
CA ASP A 207 -4.46 -5.41 -3.52
C ASP A 207 -3.10 -6.10 -3.69
N ILE A 208 -2.09 -5.32 -4.02
CA ILE A 208 -0.73 -5.79 -4.27
C ILE A 208 0.20 -4.99 -3.37
N ASP A 209 0.81 -5.65 -2.39
CA ASP A 209 1.83 -5.10 -1.49
C ASP A 209 3.15 -5.77 -1.78
N VAL A 210 4.09 -5.02 -2.35
CA VAL A 210 5.48 -5.47 -2.55
C VAL A 210 6.30 -4.88 -1.41
N PHE A 211 7.00 -5.72 -0.66
CA PHE A 211 7.73 -5.28 0.52
C PHE A 211 9.02 -6.06 0.72
N MET A 212 9.89 -5.52 1.55
CA MET A 212 11.04 -6.23 2.10
C MET A 212 11.17 -5.95 3.59
N GLN A 213 11.64 -6.93 4.33
CA GLN A 213 11.95 -6.82 5.76
C GLN A 213 13.44 -7.11 5.95
N LYS A 214 14.21 -6.04 6.10
CA LYS A 214 15.66 -6.10 6.33
C LYS A 214 16.05 -4.80 7.01
N SER A 215 16.85 -4.88 8.08
CA SER A 215 17.47 -3.69 8.66
C SER A 215 18.50 -3.13 7.68
N LEU A 216 18.31 -1.86 7.31
CA LEU A 216 19.16 -1.08 6.43
C LEU A 216 19.53 0.21 7.16
N ASN A 217 20.80 0.60 7.11
CA ASN A 217 21.21 1.91 7.61
C ASN A 217 20.57 3.01 6.75
N CYS A 218 19.80 3.89 7.38
CA CYS A 218 19.01 4.91 6.67
C CYS A 218 19.90 5.89 5.87
N GLY A 219 21.12 6.17 6.33
CA GLY A 219 22.06 7.08 5.67
C GLY A 219 22.76 6.47 4.45
N GLU A 220 22.74 5.14 4.29
CA GLU A 220 23.44 4.43 3.22
C GLU A 220 22.53 4.00 2.06
N ILE A 221 21.22 4.23 2.17
CA ILE A 221 20.25 3.75 1.20
C ILE A 221 19.51 4.86 0.47
N GLN A 222 19.09 4.55 -0.75
CA GLN A 222 18.20 5.38 -1.54
C GLN A 222 16.85 4.69 -1.66
N VAL A 223 15.86 5.16 -0.90
CA VAL A 223 14.49 4.61 -0.89
C VAL A 223 13.89 4.59 -2.32
N SER A 224 14.20 5.59 -3.14
CA SER A 224 13.75 5.68 -4.54
C SER A 224 14.10 4.45 -5.37
N LYS A 225 15.31 3.89 -5.21
CA LYS A 225 15.74 2.69 -5.94
C LYS A 225 14.83 1.50 -5.62
N TYR A 226 14.52 1.30 -4.34
CA TYR A 226 13.59 0.24 -3.93
C TYR A 226 12.18 0.49 -4.45
N MET A 227 11.72 1.75 -4.45
CA MET A 227 10.41 2.10 -4.99
C MET A 227 10.29 1.75 -6.48
N ASP A 228 11.31 2.03 -7.29
CA ASP A 228 11.28 1.73 -8.73
C ASP A 228 11.29 0.21 -9.00
N GLU A 229 12.12 -0.55 -8.29
CA GLU A 229 12.14 -2.02 -8.36
C GLU A 229 10.78 -2.62 -7.90
N MET A 230 10.22 -2.14 -6.79
CA MET A 230 8.92 -2.57 -6.29
C MET A 230 7.76 -2.21 -7.24
N ARG A 231 7.82 -1.03 -7.89
CA ARG A 231 6.84 -0.62 -8.91
C ARG A 231 6.84 -1.62 -10.07
N TRP A 232 8.03 -2.02 -10.54
CA TRP A 232 8.14 -3.03 -11.59
C TRP A 232 7.50 -4.34 -11.17
N VAL A 233 7.83 -4.86 -9.97
CA VAL A 233 7.26 -6.11 -9.43
C VAL A 233 5.73 -6.00 -9.35
N LYS A 234 5.21 -4.92 -8.78
CA LYS A 234 3.76 -4.66 -8.67
C LYS A 234 3.10 -4.66 -10.04
N ASN A 235 3.70 -4.00 -11.04
CA ASN A 235 3.14 -3.97 -12.39
C ASN A 235 3.16 -5.34 -13.04
N LYS A 236 4.26 -6.09 -12.91
CA LYS A 236 4.37 -7.46 -13.42
C LYS A 236 3.25 -8.33 -12.85
N VAL A 237 3.00 -8.25 -11.54
CA VAL A 237 1.92 -8.97 -10.86
C VAL A 237 0.55 -8.53 -11.39
N PHE A 238 0.28 -7.22 -11.47
CA PHE A 238 -0.99 -6.67 -11.93
C PHE A 238 -1.34 -7.13 -13.36
N PHE A 239 -0.45 -6.91 -14.33
CA PHE A 239 -0.70 -7.26 -15.73
C PHE A 239 -0.69 -8.77 -15.97
N SER A 240 0.02 -9.55 -15.14
CA SER A 240 -0.03 -11.01 -15.19
C SER A 240 -1.35 -11.57 -14.68
N ASN A 241 -1.97 -10.95 -13.68
CA ASN A 241 -3.23 -11.42 -13.10
C ASN A 241 -4.47 -11.11 -13.92
N LEU A 242 -4.52 -9.96 -14.60
CA LEU A 242 -5.74 -9.49 -15.27
C LEU A 242 -5.88 -9.98 -16.71
N THR A 243 -7.12 -10.24 -17.12
CA THR A 243 -7.47 -10.57 -18.51
C THR A 243 -7.34 -9.33 -19.42
N LYS A 244 -7.35 -9.55 -20.74
CA LYS A 244 -7.44 -8.45 -21.71
C LYS A 244 -8.72 -7.63 -21.53
N LYS A 245 -9.85 -8.31 -21.29
CA LYS A 245 -11.16 -7.70 -21.06
C LYS A 245 -11.14 -6.72 -19.87
N ALA A 246 -10.61 -7.12 -18.72
CA ALA A 246 -10.50 -6.22 -17.56
C ALA A 246 -9.57 -5.03 -17.81
N LEU A 247 -8.47 -5.23 -18.55
CA LEU A 247 -7.56 -4.14 -18.89
C LEU A 247 -8.20 -3.13 -19.86
N GLU A 248 -9.07 -3.57 -20.77
CA GLU A 248 -9.81 -2.70 -21.69
C GLU A 248 -10.80 -1.80 -20.96
N GLU A 249 -11.40 -2.24 -19.86
CA GLU A 249 -12.27 -1.40 -19.02
C GLU A 249 -11.51 -0.25 -18.34
N CYS A 250 -10.19 -0.38 -18.21
CA CYS A 250 -9.29 0.61 -17.61
C CYS A 250 -8.63 1.54 -18.65
N LYS A 251 -8.92 1.35 -19.95
CA LYS A 251 -8.45 2.24 -21.01
C LYS A 251 -9.36 3.47 -21.10
#